data_AF-A0A172ZAM8-F1
#
_entry.id   AF-A0A172ZAM8-F1
#
_cell.length_a   1.000
_cell.length_b   1.000
_cell.length_c   1.000
_cell.angle_alpha   90.00
_cell.angle_beta   90.00
_cell.angle_gamma   90.00
#
_symmetry.space_group_name_H-M   'P 1'
#
loop_
_entity.id
_entity.type
_entity.pdbx_description
1 polymer ?
#
loop_
_entity_poly.entity_id
_entity_poly.type
_entity_poly.pdbx_seq_one_letter_code
_entity_poly.pdbx_strand_id
1 'polypeptide(L)'
;MLSENVSSKAMLIHHHSQTGVVSVTSHSVIPLEDGKAGFTLGAGRAFSPYDKTELAALLLNEDSGAEFLPESYLFSSRTVLTWYRRPDLHDIPFRDERIRAPLPGLIFIAAANQSFRCFAFKGNQRPTPDTELFYAPLGNVYQGGTFCTGSGNVPRDVRRENIPAWENFVLESENTHSGTIEPVAGCRSFEGLKEFYRALNEKGSKRFPASKLVSAGSYRGPLSLAQAIKGGE
;
A
#
# COMPACT_ATOMS: atom_id res chain seq x y z
N MET A 1 -13.97 13.37 29.13
CA MET A 1 -14.28 12.13 29.87
C MET A 1 -13.13 11.88 30.83
N LEU A 2 -13.33 12.17 32.11
CA LEU A 2 -12.42 11.80 33.19
C LEU A 2 -13.16 10.72 34.00
N SER A 3 -12.61 9.52 34.07
CA SER A 3 -13.16 8.39 34.83
C SER A 3 -12.00 7.61 35.45
N GLU A 4 -12.30 6.72 36.40
CA GLU A 4 -11.28 5.90 37.09
C GLU A 4 -10.45 5.02 36.13
N ASN A 5 -10.99 4.74 34.94
CA ASN A 5 -10.32 3.94 33.91
C ASN A 5 -9.56 4.79 32.88
N VAL A 6 -9.50 6.11 33.04
CA VAL A 6 -8.88 7.04 32.08
C VAL A 6 -7.82 7.88 32.79
N SER A 7 -6.55 7.53 32.55
CA SER A 7 -5.44 8.42 32.91
C SER A 7 -5.39 9.61 31.96
N SER A 8 -5.23 10.82 32.49
CA SER A 8 -5.18 12.06 31.70
C SER A 8 -3.88 12.83 31.94
N LYS A 9 -3.27 13.29 30.86
CA LYS A 9 -2.13 14.22 30.88
C LYS A 9 -2.47 15.44 30.04
N ALA A 10 -2.10 16.62 30.54
CA ALA A 10 -2.11 17.83 29.74
C ALA A 10 -0.75 17.99 29.05
N MET A 11 -0.78 18.40 27.79
CA MET A 11 0.42 18.73 27.03
C MET A 11 0.38 20.22 26.69
N LEU A 12 1.46 20.93 26.99
CA LEU A 12 1.66 22.30 26.53
C LEU A 12 2.64 22.29 25.37
N ILE A 13 2.24 22.88 24.25
CA ILE A 13 3.07 23.05 23.07
C ILE A 13 3.57 24.49 23.06
N HIS A 14 4.89 24.65 23.12
CA HIS A 14 5.56 25.94 23.09
C HIS A 14 6.22 26.10 21.72
N HIS A 15 5.89 27.18 21.02
CA HIS A 15 6.46 27.52 19.73
C HIS A 15 7.32 28.78 19.87
N HIS A 16 8.62 28.67 19.60
CA HIS A 16 9.52 29.79 19.63
C HIS A 16 9.46 30.56 18.30
N SER A 17 8.79 31.72 18.31
CA SER A 17 8.41 32.47 17.11
C SER A 17 9.57 32.88 16.19
N GLN A 18 10.79 33.04 16.73
CA GLN A 18 11.96 33.46 15.94
C GLN A 18 12.76 32.30 15.34
N THR A 19 12.77 31.13 16.01
CA THR A 19 13.56 29.97 15.55
C THR A 19 12.69 28.87 14.94
N GLY A 20 11.37 28.95 15.09
CA GLY A 20 10.43 27.91 14.68
C GLY A 20 10.47 26.65 15.54
N VAL A 21 11.27 26.63 16.62
CA VAL A 21 11.43 25.45 17.46
C VAL A 21 10.14 25.17 18.23
N VAL A 22 9.69 23.91 18.17
CA VAL A 22 8.57 23.40 18.95
C VAL A 22 9.06 22.52 20.09
N SER A 23 8.68 22.86 21.31
CA SER A 23 8.92 22.05 22.52
C SER A 23 7.60 21.68 23.19
N VAL A 24 7.54 20.49 23.77
CA VAL A 24 6.32 19.98 24.44
C VAL A 24 6.65 19.66 25.89
N THR A 25 5.76 20.03 26.81
CA THR A 25 5.84 19.61 28.22
C THR A 25 4.60 18.78 28.59
N SER A 26 4.79 17.69 29.34
CA SER A 26 3.68 16.91 29.93
C SER A 26 3.44 17.34 31.37
N HIS A 27 2.15 17.43 31.75
CA HIS A 27 1.70 17.76 33.08
C HIS A 27 0.63 16.74 33.51
N SER A 28 0.71 16.25 34.75
CA SER A 28 -0.37 15.44 35.32
C SER A 28 -1.60 16.33 35.57
N VAL A 29 -2.80 15.80 35.32
CA VAL A 29 -4.06 16.47 35.66
C VAL A 29 -4.47 16.01 37.05
N ILE A 30 -4.43 16.92 38.02
CA ILE A 30 -4.62 16.62 39.45
C ILE A 30 -5.95 17.24 39.92
N PRO A 31 -6.84 16.50 40.60
CA PRO A 31 -8.05 17.08 41.16
C PRO A 31 -7.70 18.13 42.22
N LEU A 32 -8.48 19.21 42.30
CA LEU A 32 -8.35 20.15 43.40
C LEU A 32 -8.86 19.51 44.68
N GLU A 33 -8.05 19.55 45.75
CA GLU A 33 -8.51 19.19 47.09
C GLU A 33 -9.47 20.27 47.65
N ASP A 34 -10.23 19.93 48.69
CA ASP A 34 -11.18 20.80 49.40
C ASP A 34 -12.53 21.11 48.71
N GLY A 35 -13.20 20.11 48.14
CA GLY A 35 -14.62 20.22 47.74
C GLY A 35 -14.89 21.21 46.58
N LYS A 36 -13.85 21.77 45.96
CA LYS A 36 -13.95 22.60 44.77
C LYS A 36 -13.99 21.70 43.54
N ALA A 37 -15.03 21.83 42.74
CA ALA A 37 -15.09 21.19 41.43
C ALA A 37 -14.02 21.80 40.51
N GLY A 38 -12.98 21.03 40.16
CA GLY A 38 -11.95 21.46 39.22
C GLY A 38 -10.69 20.61 39.23
N PHE A 39 -9.82 20.84 38.25
CA PHE A 39 -8.51 20.19 38.11
C PHE A 39 -7.42 21.24 37.94
N THR A 40 -6.21 20.92 38.39
CA THR A 40 -5.00 21.71 38.18
C THR A 40 -3.93 20.90 37.47
N LEU A 41 -2.91 21.59 36.95
CA LEU A 41 -1.76 20.98 36.32
C LEU A 41 -0.62 20.81 37.32
N GLY A 42 -0.09 19.59 37.41
CA GLY A 42 1.14 19.31 38.15
C GLY A 42 2.38 19.90 37.48
N ALA A 43 3.54 19.66 38.10
CA ALA A 43 4.83 20.08 37.56
C ALA A 43 5.06 19.56 36.13
N GLY A 44 5.60 20.43 35.28
CA GLY A 44 5.86 20.12 33.89
C GLY A 44 7.15 19.33 33.70
N ARG A 45 7.11 18.28 32.88
CA ARG A 45 8.29 17.58 32.38
C ARG A 45 8.43 17.82 30.88
N ALA A 46 9.57 18.33 30.44
CA ALA A 46 9.87 18.46 29.02
C ALA A 46 9.91 17.08 28.33
N PHE A 47 9.35 17.00 27.13
CA PHE A 47 9.43 15.81 26.30
C PHE A 47 10.88 15.58 25.87
N SER A 48 11.37 14.37 26.13
CA SER A 48 12.57 13.86 25.47
C SER A 48 12.27 13.52 24.00
N PRO A 49 13.30 13.31 23.16
CA PRO A 49 13.12 12.75 21.82
C PRO A 49 12.33 11.42 21.84
N TYR A 50 12.54 10.59 22.86
CA TYR A 50 11.81 9.33 23.04
C TYR A 50 10.30 9.56 23.25
N ASP A 51 9.93 10.48 24.15
CA ASP A 51 8.52 10.80 24.40
C ASP A 51 7.80 11.31 23.13
N LYS A 52 8.52 12.04 22.28
CA LYS A 52 7.98 12.51 20.99
C LYS A 52 7.73 11.34 20.04
N THR A 53 8.66 10.40 19.95
CA THR A 53 8.53 9.20 19.12
C THR A 53 7.37 8.31 19.61
N GLU A 54 7.29 8.06 20.91
CA GLU A 54 6.20 7.25 21.50
C GLU A 54 4.85 7.91 21.32
N LEU A 55 4.75 9.24 21.56
CA LEU A 55 3.51 9.96 21.33
C LEU A 55 3.11 9.89 19.86
N ALA A 56 4.06 10.05 18.93
CA ALA A 56 3.77 9.93 17.50
C ALA A 56 3.29 8.52 17.15
N ALA A 57 3.95 7.46 17.67
CA ALA A 57 3.54 6.09 17.46
C ALA A 57 2.12 5.82 17.99
N LEU A 58 1.80 6.29 19.22
CA LEU A 58 0.47 6.18 19.81
C LEU A 58 -0.59 6.93 18.99
N LEU A 59 -0.31 8.16 18.55
CA LEU A 59 -1.23 8.96 17.75
C LEU A 59 -1.49 8.35 16.37
N LEU A 60 -0.48 7.70 15.79
CA LEU A 60 -0.57 7.02 14.50
C LEU A 60 -1.09 5.58 14.63
N ASN A 61 -1.29 5.08 15.85
CA ASN A 61 -1.57 3.67 16.14
C ASN A 61 -0.54 2.74 15.48
N GLU A 62 0.74 3.15 15.48
CA GLU A 62 1.84 2.32 15.02
C GLU A 62 2.06 1.20 16.05
N ASP A 63 2.02 -0.05 15.59
CA ASP A 63 2.45 -1.16 16.42
C ASP A 63 3.97 -1.09 16.56
N SER A 64 4.44 -0.87 17.78
CA SER A 64 5.87 -0.68 18.11
C SER A 64 6.61 -2.02 18.26
N GLY A 65 5.92 -3.14 18.04
CA GLY A 65 6.50 -4.47 18.01
C GLY A 65 7.59 -4.59 16.96
N ALA A 66 8.80 -4.97 17.37
CA ALA A 66 9.84 -5.38 16.44
C ALA A 66 9.43 -6.72 15.80
N GLU A 67 9.28 -6.73 14.48
CA GLU A 67 8.89 -7.91 13.72
C GLU A 67 9.91 -8.24 12.62
N PHE A 68 10.03 -9.52 12.28
CA PHE A 68 10.77 -9.93 11.10
C PHE A 68 9.99 -9.54 9.84
N LEU A 69 10.64 -8.80 8.94
CA LEU A 69 10.03 -8.43 7.67
C LEU A 69 10.01 -9.64 6.72
N PRO A 70 8.86 -9.98 6.11
CA PRO A 70 8.81 -11.01 5.09
C PRO A 70 9.68 -10.68 3.87
N GLU A 71 10.20 -11.72 3.21
CA GLU A 71 11.02 -11.59 2.00
C GLU A 71 10.27 -10.94 0.82
N SER A 72 8.94 -10.80 0.89
CA SER A 72 8.13 -10.12 -0.12
C SER A 72 8.17 -8.60 -0.02
N TYR A 73 8.67 -8.02 1.08
CA TYR A 73 8.60 -6.57 1.32
C TYR A 73 9.72 -5.83 0.60
N LEU A 74 9.41 -4.83 -0.21
CA LEU A 74 10.40 -4.07 -0.99
C LEU A 74 10.71 -2.71 -0.39
N PHE A 75 9.69 -1.98 0.07
CA PHE A 75 9.83 -0.64 0.60
C PHE A 75 8.72 -0.34 1.59
N SER A 76 9.04 0.37 2.68
CA SER A 76 8.06 0.84 3.65
C SER A 76 8.49 2.19 4.22
N SER A 77 7.53 3.11 4.28
CA SER A 77 7.60 4.37 5.01
C SER A 77 6.30 4.54 5.80
N ARG A 78 6.13 5.66 6.53
CA ARG A 78 4.88 5.98 7.24
C ARG A 78 3.66 6.09 6.32
N THR A 79 3.86 6.36 5.04
CA THR A 79 2.78 6.64 4.09
C THR A 79 2.79 5.73 2.88
N VAL A 80 3.81 4.89 2.69
CA VAL A 80 3.93 4.03 1.51
C VAL A 80 4.36 2.63 1.94
N LEU A 81 3.69 1.63 1.38
CA LEU A 81 4.03 0.22 1.52
C LEU A 81 4.13 -0.42 0.14
N THR A 82 5.23 -1.10 -0.13
CA THR A 82 5.48 -1.78 -1.40
C THR A 82 6.00 -3.19 -1.15
N TRP A 83 5.37 -4.16 -1.78
CA TRP A 83 5.71 -5.57 -1.69
C TRP A 83 5.49 -6.26 -3.02
N TYR A 84 5.98 -7.49 -3.16
CA TYR A 84 5.82 -8.27 -4.38
C TYR A 84 5.37 -9.70 -4.12
N ARG A 85 4.73 -10.28 -5.13
CA ARG A 85 4.51 -11.72 -5.27
C ARG A 85 5.38 -12.28 -6.38
N ARG A 86 5.91 -13.47 -6.16
CA ARG A 86 6.62 -14.24 -7.19
C ARG A 86 5.64 -14.73 -8.26
N PRO A 87 6.09 -14.99 -9.49
CA PRO A 87 5.26 -15.61 -10.52
C PRO A 87 4.66 -16.94 -10.02
N ASP A 88 3.37 -17.14 -10.25
CA ASP A 88 2.64 -18.34 -9.83
C ASP A 88 1.52 -18.71 -10.80
N LEU A 89 0.92 -19.89 -10.60
CA LEU A 89 -0.32 -20.29 -11.27
C LEU A 89 -1.50 -19.78 -10.44
N HIS A 90 -2.36 -18.98 -11.05
CA HIS A 90 -3.51 -18.37 -10.39
C HIS A 90 -4.80 -18.71 -11.12
N ASP A 91 -5.91 -18.83 -10.38
CA ASP A 91 -7.24 -18.99 -10.97
C ASP A 91 -7.80 -17.60 -11.26
N ILE A 92 -7.66 -17.11 -12.48
CA ILE A 92 -8.00 -15.73 -12.86
C ILE A 92 -9.50 -15.61 -13.08
N PRO A 93 -10.23 -14.78 -12.29
CA PRO A 93 -11.67 -14.67 -12.37
C PRO A 93 -12.12 -13.77 -13.54
N PHE A 94 -12.92 -14.32 -14.44
CA PHE A 94 -13.74 -13.58 -15.40
C PHE A 94 -15.22 -13.76 -15.02
N ARG A 95 -16.10 -12.91 -15.54
CA ARG A 95 -17.54 -12.92 -15.24
C ARG A 95 -18.20 -14.31 -15.30
N ASP A 96 -17.83 -15.12 -16.29
CA ASP A 96 -18.50 -16.40 -16.57
C ASP A 96 -17.63 -17.63 -16.27
N GLU A 97 -16.34 -17.44 -15.96
CA GLU A 97 -15.42 -18.56 -15.73
C GLU A 97 -14.18 -18.15 -14.93
N ARG A 98 -13.48 -19.12 -14.33
CA ARG A 98 -12.15 -18.93 -13.77
C ARG A 98 -11.13 -19.71 -14.59
N ILE A 99 -10.11 -19.01 -15.10
CA ILE A 99 -9.09 -19.62 -15.96
C ILE A 99 -7.80 -19.79 -15.17
N ARG A 100 -7.36 -21.03 -14.97
CA ARG A 100 -6.10 -21.32 -14.30
C ARG A 100 -4.92 -21.11 -15.24
N ALA A 101 -4.11 -20.09 -15.00
CA ALA A 101 -3.00 -19.74 -15.89
C ALA A 101 -1.85 -19.08 -15.11
N PRO A 102 -0.63 -19.02 -15.67
CA PRO A 102 0.48 -18.40 -14.98
C PRO A 102 0.37 -16.87 -15.04
N LEU A 103 0.58 -16.22 -13.90
CA LEU A 103 0.79 -14.78 -13.80
C LEU A 103 2.31 -14.47 -13.72
N PRO A 104 2.74 -13.29 -14.19
CA PRO A 104 4.09 -12.80 -13.92
C PRO A 104 4.23 -12.46 -12.44
N GLY A 105 5.45 -12.10 -12.02
CA GLY A 105 5.62 -11.50 -10.70
C GLY A 105 4.87 -10.16 -10.64
N LEU A 106 4.22 -9.89 -9.52
CA LEU A 106 3.43 -8.67 -9.30
C LEU A 106 4.06 -7.83 -8.19
N ILE A 107 4.01 -6.51 -8.34
CA ILE A 107 4.45 -5.53 -7.35
C ILE A 107 3.25 -4.65 -7.01
N PHE A 108 2.97 -4.51 -5.72
CA PHE A 108 1.86 -3.74 -5.18
C PHE A 108 2.40 -2.50 -4.48
N ILE A 109 1.76 -1.35 -4.70
CA ILE A 109 2.14 -0.05 -4.12
C ILE A 109 0.89 0.57 -3.49
N ALA A 110 0.82 0.52 -2.16
CA ALA A 110 -0.18 1.25 -1.38
C ALA A 110 0.45 2.52 -0.83
N ALA A 111 -0.15 3.67 -1.11
CA ALA A 111 0.33 4.97 -0.66
C ALA A 111 -0.83 5.82 -0.12
N ALA A 112 -0.61 6.48 1.01
CA ALA A 112 -1.60 7.33 1.65
C ALA A 112 -1.98 8.48 0.72
N ASN A 113 -3.27 8.73 0.58
CA ASN A 113 -3.83 9.74 -0.32
C ASN A 113 -3.49 9.53 -1.81
N GLN A 114 -3.08 8.32 -2.21
CA GLN A 114 -2.90 7.95 -3.61
C GLN A 114 -3.75 6.72 -3.93
N SER A 115 -4.11 6.57 -5.20
CA SER A 115 -4.71 5.33 -5.68
C SER A 115 -3.72 4.18 -5.55
N PHE A 116 -4.24 3.02 -5.17
CA PHE A 116 -3.47 1.78 -5.16
C PHE A 116 -3.06 1.37 -6.55
N ARG A 117 -1.83 0.88 -6.65
CA ARG A 117 -1.22 0.48 -7.91
C ARG A 117 -0.69 -0.93 -7.83
N CYS A 118 -0.84 -1.68 -8.92
CA CYS A 118 -0.18 -2.95 -9.10
C CYS A 118 0.43 -3.04 -10.50
N PHE A 119 1.66 -3.54 -10.56
CA PHE A 119 2.46 -3.68 -11.77
C PHE A 119 2.98 -5.11 -11.87
N ALA A 120 3.32 -5.54 -13.08
CA ALA A 120 4.08 -6.75 -13.32
C ALA A 120 5.58 -6.46 -13.48
N PHE A 121 6.42 -7.46 -13.24
CA PHE A 121 7.85 -7.43 -13.56
C PHE A 121 8.31 -8.72 -14.23
N LYS A 122 9.44 -8.64 -14.94
CA LYS A 122 10.05 -9.78 -15.63
C LYS A 122 10.93 -10.59 -14.67
N GLY A 123 10.89 -11.92 -14.82
CA GLY A 123 11.70 -12.85 -14.05
C GLY A 123 11.01 -13.31 -12.76
N ASN A 124 11.79 -13.97 -11.90
CA ASN A 124 11.32 -14.53 -10.62
C ASN A 124 12.15 -14.05 -9.42
N GLN A 125 13.12 -13.17 -9.67
CA GLN A 125 13.99 -12.63 -8.64
C GLN A 125 13.30 -11.49 -7.90
N ARG A 126 13.74 -11.24 -6.67
CA ARG A 126 13.28 -10.10 -5.88
C ARG A 126 13.53 -8.80 -6.66
N PRO A 127 12.49 -7.97 -6.88
CA PRO A 127 12.65 -6.68 -7.54
C PRO A 127 13.65 -5.76 -6.83
N THR A 128 14.31 -4.93 -7.63
CA THR A 128 15.27 -3.91 -7.21
C THR A 128 14.74 -2.53 -7.58
N PRO A 129 15.31 -1.43 -7.06
CA PRO A 129 14.88 -0.08 -7.41
C PRO A 129 14.86 0.21 -8.93
N ASP A 130 15.76 -0.42 -9.70
CA ASP A 130 15.88 -0.24 -11.15
C ASP A 130 15.02 -1.21 -11.96
N THR A 131 14.24 -2.09 -11.31
CA THR A 131 13.37 -3.03 -12.00
C THR A 131 12.34 -2.29 -12.85
N GLU A 132 12.36 -2.55 -14.16
CA GLU A 132 11.35 -2.06 -15.11
C GLU A 132 9.97 -2.68 -14.78
N LEU A 133 8.95 -1.82 -14.82
CA LEU A 133 7.56 -2.16 -14.55
C LEU A 133 6.74 -2.27 -15.83
N PHE A 134 5.83 -3.23 -15.79
CA PHE A 134 4.86 -3.52 -16.83
C PHE A 134 3.46 -3.42 -16.25
N TYR A 135 2.45 -3.19 -17.09
CA TYR A 135 1.07 -3.28 -16.63
C TYR A 135 0.78 -4.72 -16.16
N ALA A 136 0.10 -4.85 -15.02
CA ALA A 136 -0.39 -6.15 -14.58
C ALA A 136 -1.30 -6.73 -15.68
N PRO A 137 -1.10 -7.97 -16.15
CA PRO A 137 -1.83 -8.53 -17.28
C PRO A 137 -3.27 -8.96 -16.91
N LEU A 138 -3.99 -8.11 -16.18
CA LEU A 138 -5.35 -8.34 -15.72
C LEU A 138 -6.27 -7.31 -16.36
N GLY A 139 -7.57 -7.57 -16.37
CA GLY A 139 -8.57 -6.57 -16.68
C GLY A 139 -8.67 -5.49 -15.59
N ASN A 140 -9.50 -4.50 -15.87
CA ASN A 140 -9.80 -3.36 -15.03
C ASN A 140 -8.58 -2.46 -14.75
N VAL A 141 -7.53 -2.51 -15.59
CA VAL A 141 -6.27 -1.79 -15.39
C VAL A 141 -6.29 -0.45 -16.12
N TYR A 142 -5.91 0.60 -15.41
CA TYR A 142 -5.82 1.96 -15.92
C TYR A 142 -4.37 2.41 -16.08
N GLN A 143 -4.21 3.51 -16.81
CA GLN A 143 -2.93 4.20 -16.93
C GLN A 143 -2.39 4.52 -15.53
N GLY A 144 -1.08 4.31 -15.32
CA GLY A 144 -0.45 4.45 -14.00
C GLY A 144 -0.57 3.22 -13.09
N GLY A 145 -1.08 2.09 -13.61
CA GLY A 145 -1.13 0.81 -12.90
C GLY A 145 -2.21 0.73 -11.82
N THR A 146 -3.18 1.63 -11.85
CA THR A 146 -4.34 1.61 -10.95
C THR A 146 -5.42 0.66 -11.47
N PHE A 147 -6.35 0.30 -10.59
CA PHE A 147 -7.43 -0.64 -10.90
C PHE A 147 -8.79 0.00 -10.72
N CYS A 148 -9.79 -0.45 -11.49
CA CYS A 148 -11.18 -0.11 -11.24
C CYS A 148 -11.56 -0.61 -9.85
N THR A 149 -11.90 0.30 -8.94
CA THR A 149 -12.33 -0.11 -7.61
C THR A 149 -13.76 -0.64 -7.62
N GLY A 150 -14.61 -0.21 -8.56
CA GLY A 150 -16.02 -0.58 -8.59
C GLY A 150 -16.69 -0.39 -7.23
N SER A 151 -17.37 -1.42 -6.73
CA SER A 151 -17.89 -1.54 -5.35
C SER A 151 -16.90 -2.18 -4.36
N GLY A 152 -15.71 -2.59 -4.81
CA GLY A 152 -14.69 -3.25 -4.01
C GLY A 152 -14.14 -2.30 -2.94
N ASN A 153 -14.05 -2.79 -1.70
CA ASN A 153 -13.54 -2.01 -0.59
C ASN A 153 -12.01 -2.16 -0.49
N VAL A 154 -11.32 -1.18 -1.05
CA VAL A 154 -9.89 -1.02 -0.93
C VAL A 154 -9.57 -0.41 0.46
N PRO A 155 -8.69 -1.03 1.28
CA PRO A 155 -8.28 -0.43 2.55
C PRO A 155 -7.73 0.98 2.36
N ARG A 156 -8.16 1.93 3.20
CA ARG A 156 -7.65 3.32 3.14
C ARG A 156 -6.35 3.49 3.90
N ASP A 157 -6.19 2.72 4.98
CA ASP A 157 -5.01 2.78 5.83
C ASP A 157 -3.89 1.90 5.25
N VAL A 158 -2.73 2.52 5.04
CA VAL A 158 -1.52 1.84 4.57
C VAL A 158 -0.87 1.12 5.75
N ARG A 159 -1.38 -0.08 6.04
CA ARG A 159 -0.88 -0.96 7.10
C ARG A 159 -0.56 -2.34 6.56
N ARG A 160 0.36 -3.03 7.24
CA ARG A 160 0.87 -4.34 6.81
C ARG A 160 -0.20 -5.42 6.91
N GLU A 161 -1.02 -5.35 7.94
CA GLU A 161 -2.16 -6.25 8.19
C GLU A 161 -3.18 -6.23 7.05
N ASN A 162 -3.22 -5.13 6.26
CA ASN A 162 -4.12 -4.98 5.13
C ASN A 162 -3.58 -5.60 3.83
N ILE A 163 -2.32 -6.08 3.77
CA ILE A 163 -1.73 -6.67 2.55
C ILE A 163 -2.63 -7.75 1.92
N PRO A 164 -3.18 -8.73 2.67
CA PRO A 164 -4.04 -9.75 2.07
C PRO A 164 -5.28 -9.16 1.39
N ALA A 165 -5.87 -8.09 1.96
CA ALA A 165 -7.03 -7.43 1.35
C ALA A 165 -6.66 -6.73 0.03
N TRP A 166 -5.49 -6.12 -0.04
CA TRP A 166 -4.94 -5.50 -1.24
C TRP A 166 -4.64 -6.51 -2.36
N GLU A 167 -4.03 -7.64 -2.00
CA GLU A 167 -3.76 -8.72 -2.96
C GLU A 167 -5.06 -9.34 -3.48
N ASN A 168 -6.01 -9.64 -2.58
CA ASN A 168 -7.33 -10.16 -2.96
C ASN A 168 -8.07 -9.20 -3.88
N PHE A 169 -8.00 -7.89 -3.63
CA PHE A 169 -8.61 -6.89 -4.50
C PHE A 169 -8.09 -6.97 -5.95
N VAL A 170 -6.80 -7.24 -6.17
CA VAL A 170 -6.24 -7.37 -7.53
C VAL A 170 -6.52 -8.75 -8.12
N LEU A 171 -6.44 -9.81 -7.32
CA LEU A 171 -6.35 -11.18 -7.82
C LEU A 171 -7.68 -11.95 -7.79
N GLU A 172 -8.59 -11.56 -6.90
CA GLU A 172 -9.88 -12.22 -6.71
C GLU A 172 -11.06 -11.40 -7.24
N SER A 173 -10.85 -10.12 -7.58
CA SER A 173 -11.89 -9.32 -8.23
C SER A 173 -12.10 -9.78 -9.67
N GLU A 174 -13.37 -9.90 -10.06
CA GLU A 174 -13.74 -10.24 -11.44
C GLU A 174 -13.17 -9.23 -12.44
N ASN A 175 -12.48 -9.76 -13.44
CA ASN A 175 -12.09 -9.00 -14.62
C ASN A 175 -13.36 -8.77 -15.45
N THR A 176 -13.71 -7.51 -15.72
CA THR A 176 -14.98 -7.16 -16.39
C THR A 176 -14.80 -6.31 -17.65
N HIS A 177 -13.71 -5.57 -17.75
CA HIS A 177 -13.32 -4.79 -18.93
C HIS A 177 -11.80 -4.64 -18.98
N SER A 178 -11.21 -4.13 -20.06
CA SER A 178 -9.75 -3.90 -20.10
C SER A 178 -9.31 -2.76 -19.18
N GLY A 179 -10.10 -1.69 -19.11
CA GLY A 179 -9.74 -0.44 -18.43
C GLY A 179 -9.37 0.60 -19.47
N THR A 180 -8.27 1.34 -19.28
CA THR A 180 -7.76 2.27 -20.32
C THR A 180 -6.57 1.72 -21.10
N ILE A 181 -6.07 0.54 -20.74
CA ILE A 181 -4.90 -0.09 -21.35
C ILE A 181 -5.24 -1.55 -21.71
N GLU A 182 -4.65 -2.05 -22.79
CA GLU A 182 -4.59 -3.48 -23.09
C GLU A 182 -3.26 -4.03 -22.55
N PRO A 183 -3.23 -4.72 -21.40
CA PRO A 183 -1.98 -4.97 -20.66
C PRO A 183 -1.20 -6.19 -21.17
N VAL A 184 -1.69 -6.83 -22.22
CA VAL A 184 -1.06 -7.99 -22.87
C VAL A 184 -0.80 -7.69 -24.33
N ALA A 185 0.47 -7.78 -24.75
CA ALA A 185 0.87 -7.41 -26.10
C ALA A 185 0.25 -8.33 -27.16
N GLY A 186 -0.49 -7.71 -28.08
CA GLY A 186 -1.22 -8.40 -29.15
C GLY A 186 -2.69 -8.68 -28.81
N CYS A 187 -3.12 -8.52 -27.55
CA CYS A 187 -4.53 -8.41 -27.20
C CYS A 187 -5.01 -7.00 -27.55
N ARG A 188 -6.17 -6.90 -28.19
CA ARG A 188 -6.76 -5.61 -28.64
C ARG A 188 -8.17 -5.39 -28.09
N SER A 189 -8.61 -6.26 -27.19
CA SER A 189 -9.92 -6.25 -26.58
C SER A 189 -9.90 -7.09 -25.31
N PHE A 190 -10.89 -6.84 -24.46
CA PHE A 190 -11.10 -7.62 -23.24
C PHE A 190 -11.33 -9.12 -23.52
N GLU A 191 -12.08 -9.46 -24.58
CA GLU A 191 -12.25 -10.86 -24.98
C GLU A 191 -10.91 -11.47 -25.43
N GLY A 192 -10.06 -10.71 -26.11
CA GLY A 192 -8.72 -11.17 -26.48
C GLY A 192 -7.82 -11.44 -25.28
N LEU A 193 -8.01 -10.75 -24.16
CA LEU A 193 -7.33 -11.07 -22.89
C LEU A 193 -7.80 -12.42 -22.33
N LYS A 194 -9.12 -12.65 -22.36
CA LYS A 194 -9.73 -13.90 -21.91
C LYS A 194 -9.26 -15.09 -22.76
N GLU A 195 -9.28 -14.96 -24.09
CA GLU A 195 -8.76 -15.96 -25.03
C GLU A 195 -7.27 -16.24 -24.82
N PHE A 196 -6.46 -15.20 -24.56
CA PHE A 196 -5.04 -15.37 -24.25
C PHE A 196 -4.83 -16.28 -23.03
N TYR A 197 -5.61 -16.09 -21.96
CA TYR A 197 -5.52 -16.94 -20.79
C TYR A 197 -6.04 -18.36 -21.02
N ARG A 198 -7.13 -18.52 -21.79
CA ARG A 198 -7.59 -19.87 -22.20
C ARG A 198 -6.48 -20.62 -22.94
N ALA A 199 -5.82 -19.97 -23.89
CA ALA A 199 -4.71 -20.56 -24.64
C ALA A 199 -3.52 -20.94 -23.74
N LEU A 200 -3.20 -20.13 -22.71
CA LEU A 200 -2.18 -20.50 -21.73
C LEU A 200 -2.56 -21.74 -20.91
N ASN A 201 -3.82 -21.81 -20.46
CA ASN A 201 -4.36 -22.93 -19.68
C ASN A 201 -4.40 -24.23 -20.50
N GLU A 202 -4.95 -24.18 -21.73
CA GLU A 202 -5.02 -25.33 -22.65
C GLU A 202 -3.64 -25.90 -22.99
N LYS A 203 -2.65 -25.02 -23.15
CA LYS A 203 -1.26 -25.41 -23.37
C LYS A 203 -0.58 -25.96 -22.10
N GLY A 204 -1.20 -25.84 -20.93
CA GLY A 204 -0.60 -26.20 -19.64
C GLY A 204 0.61 -25.35 -19.28
N SER A 205 0.63 -24.09 -19.74
CA SER A 205 1.77 -23.18 -19.58
C SER A 205 2.10 -22.97 -18.10
N LYS A 206 3.38 -23.06 -17.75
CA LYS A 206 3.85 -22.90 -16.36
C LYS A 206 4.42 -21.52 -16.04
N ARG A 207 4.61 -20.68 -17.06
CA ARG A 207 5.19 -19.33 -16.92
C ARG A 207 4.46 -18.36 -17.85
N PHE A 208 4.25 -17.15 -17.36
CA PHE A 208 3.74 -16.07 -18.18
C PHE A 208 4.79 -15.68 -19.23
N PRO A 209 4.44 -15.55 -20.52
CA PRO A 209 5.38 -15.16 -21.56
C PRO A 209 5.82 -13.70 -21.38
N ALA A 210 7.05 -13.48 -20.93
CA ALA A 210 7.58 -12.13 -20.65
C ALA A 210 7.56 -11.16 -21.86
N SER A 211 7.58 -11.68 -23.09
CA SER A 211 7.43 -10.88 -24.32
C SER A 211 6.03 -10.32 -24.53
N LYS A 212 5.04 -10.80 -23.76
CA LYS A 212 3.66 -10.33 -23.79
C LYS A 212 3.37 -9.23 -22.77
N LEU A 213 4.32 -8.89 -21.91
CA LEU A 213 4.16 -7.78 -20.98
C LEU A 213 4.24 -6.43 -21.70
N VAL A 214 3.31 -5.53 -21.40
CA VAL A 214 3.26 -4.16 -21.94
C VAL A 214 3.91 -3.21 -20.94
N SER A 215 4.91 -2.44 -21.37
CA SER A 215 5.67 -1.54 -20.48
C SER A 215 4.76 -0.46 -19.90
N ALA A 216 4.89 -0.20 -18.59
CA ALA A 216 4.12 0.83 -17.89
C ALA A 216 4.70 2.26 -18.06
N GLY A 217 5.72 2.40 -18.89
CA GLY A 217 6.37 3.67 -19.21
C GLY A 217 5.51 4.63 -20.04
N SER A 218 6.05 5.84 -20.22
CA SER A 218 5.50 6.87 -21.11
C SER A 218 6.47 7.13 -22.26
N TYR A 219 6.24 8.21 -23.01
CA TYR A 219 7.20 8.69 -24.02
C TYR A 219 8.60 8.98 -23.45
N ARG A 220 8.73 9.15 -22.12
CA ARG A 220 10.00 9.35 -21.41
C ARG A 220 10.79 8.06 -21.19
N GLY A 221 10.24 6.91 -21.58
CA GLY A 221 10.86 5.61 -21.42
C GLY A 221 10.17 4.72 -20.38
N PRO A 222 10.76 3.54 -20.10
CA PRO A 222 10.19 2.57 -19.17
C PRO A 222 10.12 3.13 -17.74
N LEU A 223 9.05 2.78 -17.02
CA LEU A 223 8.87 3.13 -15.63
C LEU A 223 9.68 2.17 -14.74
N SER A 224 10.55 2.68 -13.87
CA SER A 224 11.23 1.86 -12.84
C SER A 224 10.45 1.81 -11.53
N LEU A 225 10.76 0.80 -10.70
CA LEU A 225 10.19 0.69 -9.35
C LEU A 225 10.45 1.93 -8.49
N ALA A 226 11.67 2.46 -8.52
CA ALA A 226 12.02 3.67 -7.76
C ALA A 226 11.18 4.89 -8.18
N GLN A 227 10.92 5.05 -9.48
CA GLN A 227 10.06 6.12 -10.01
C GLN A 227 8.60 5.92 -9.59
N ALA A 228 8.11 4.69 -9.63
CA ALA A 228 6.74 4.38 -9.24
C ALA A 228 6.50 4.67 -7.74
N ILE A 229 7.44 4.31 -6.87
CA ILE A 229 7.35 4.56 -5.41
C ILE A 229 7.32 6.07 -5.11
N LYS A 230 8.14 6.88 -5.80
CA LYS A 230 8.19 8.34 -5.61
C LYS A 230 6.95 9.09 -6.09
N GLY A 231 6.02 8.40 -6.77
CA GLY A 231 4.78 8.99 -7.24
C GLY A 231 4.89 9.66 -8.61
N GLY A 232 5.70 9.07 -9.52
CA GLY A 232 5.78 9.37 -10.96
C GLY A 232 5.22 10.74 -11.38
N GLU A 233 6.10 11.75 -11.40
CA GLU A 233 5.83 13.10 -11.92
C GLU A 233 5.29 13.12 -13.35
#